data_AF-A0A842TAV5-F1
#
_entry.id   AF-A0A842TAV5-F1
#
_cell.length_a   1.000
_cell.length_b   1.000
_cell.length_c   1.000
_cell.angle_alpha   90.00
_cell.angle_beta   90.00
_cell.angle_gamma   90.00
#
_symmetry.space_group_name_H-M   'P 1'
#
loop_
_entity.id
_entity.type
_entity.pdbx_description
1 polymer ?
#
loop_
_entity_poly.entity_id
_entity_poly.type
_entity_poly.pdbx_seq_one_letter_code
_entity_poly.pdbx_strand_id
1 'polypeptide(L)'
;MEKASQKKSILRIIRFPAFLGITIGILAAFIQALLFSAGGPEAYGFCVACHTRDLTNAITNAFLGTNLGIAPFSAITPVLTIVGVLIGGYIAAKRKKEFRLKKGSILNYTLYFLGGIAVINFALLVGACPYRLALRFAYGDLIALIGILSIAGGVAVGVILLLFYMKRREI
;
A
#
# COMPACT_ATOMS: atom_id res chain seq x y z
N MET A 1 10.56 -39.09 3.46
CA MET A 1 11.46 -38.13 2.76
C MET A 1 10.70 -37.23 1.78
N GLU A 2 9.67 -37.72 1.09
CA GLU A 2 8.83 -36.95 0.16
C GLU A 2 8.21 -35.68 0.76
N LYS A 3 7.59 -35.76 1.95
CA LYS A 3 7.00 -34.61 2.66
C LYS A 3 8.00 -33.47 2.94
N ALA A 4 9.28 -33.78 3.16
CA ALA A 4 10.30 -32.77 3.43
C ALA A 4 10.77 -32.05 2.15
N SER A 5 10.89 -32.80 1.04
CA SER A 5 11.20 -32.24 -0.29
C SER A 5 10.05 -31.36 -0.79
N GLN A 6 8.81 -31.83 -0.65
CA GLN A 6 7.60 -31.13 -1.07
C GLN A 6 7.39 -29.82 -0.28
N LYS A 7 7.63 -29.84 1.05
CA LYS A 7 7.64 -28.64 1.89
C LYS A 7 8.71 -27.63 1.47
N LYS A 8 9.90 -28.09 1.07
CA LYS A 8 11.02 -27.24 0.62
C LYS A 8 10.72 -26.57 -0.73
N SER A 9 10.07 -27.28 -1.66
CA SER A 9 9.61 -26.73 -2.93
C SER A 9 8.48 -25.70 -2.76
N ILE A 10 7.49 -25.98 -1.91
CA ILE A 10 6.41 -25.02 -1.58
C ILE A 10 6.99 -23.75 -0.97
N LEU A 11 7.92 -23.87 0.00
CA LEU A 11 8.57 -22.69 0.61
C LEU A 11 9.37 -21.86 -0.39
N ARG A 12 9.94 -22.48 -1.43
CA ARG A 12 10.68 -21.76 -2.49
C ARG A 12 9.73 -20.93 -3.35
N ILE A 13 8.57 -21.47 -3.70
CA ILE A 13 7.54 -20.79 -4.50
C ILE A 13 6.94 -19.61 -3.71
N ILE A 14 6.60 -19.82 -2.43
CA ILE A 14 6.00 -18.77 -1.58
C ILE A 14 6.96 -17.59 -1.36
N ARG A 15 8.28 -17.83 -1.40
CA ARG A 15 9.30 -16.78 -1.25
C ARG A 15 9.55 -16.00 -2.54
N PHE A 16 8.96 -16.40 -3.66
CA PHE A 16 9.13 -15.69 -4.91
C PHE A 16 8.25 -14.43 -4.92
N PRO A 17 8.81 -13.23 -5.17
CA PRO A 17 8.06 -11.98 -5.07
C PRO A 17 6.86 -11.92 -6.04
N ALA A 18 6.94 -12.59 -7.19
CA ALA A 18 5.82 -12.65 -8.13
C ALA A 18 4.63 -13.46 -7.57
N PHE A 19 4.85 -14.48 -6.73
CA PHE A 19 3.76 -15.21 -6.10
C PHE A 19 2.97 -14.29 -5.16
N LEU A 20 3.67 -13.48 -4.37
CA LEU A 20 3.04 -12.46 -3.53
C LEU A 20 2.30 -11.41 -4.38
N GLY A 21 2.91 -10.95 -5.47
CA GLY A 21 2.28 -10.00 -6.39
C GLY A 21 0.97 -10.53 -7.00
N ILE A 22 0.98 -11.78 -7.50
CA ILE A 22 -0.19 -12.43 -8.08
C ILE A 22 -1.30 -12.61 -7.03
N THR A 23 -0.96 -13.09 -5.84
CA THR A 23 -1.95 -13.30 -4.77
C THR A 23 -2.61 -11.98 -4.34
N ILE A 24 -1.83 -10.91 -4.18
CA ILE A 24 -2.36 -9.57 -3.89
C ILE A 24 -3.22 -9.06 -5.05
N GLY A 25 -2.78 -9.24 -6.30
CA GLY A 25 -3.53 -8.83 -7.50
C GLY A 25 -4.86 -9.57 -7.69
N ILE A 26 -4.92 -10.87 -7.38
CA ILE A 26 -6.18 -11.63 -7.42
C ILE A 26 -7.12 -11.15 -6.31
N LEU A 27 -6.61 -11.03 -5.08
CA LEU A 27 -7.39 -10.51 -3.96
C LEU A 27 -7.88 -9.09 -4.26
N ALA A 28 -7.10 -8.32 -5.01
CA ALA A 28 -7.45 -6.99 -5.44
C ALA A 28 -8.64 -6.91 -6.36
N ALA A 29 -8.59 -7.68 -7.43
CA ALA A 29 -9.66 -7.77 -8.40
C ALA A 29 -10.94 -8.30 -7.73
N PHE A 30 -10.80 -9.27 -6.82
CA PHE A 30 -11.91 -9.80 -6.05
C PHE A 30 -12.56 -8.76 -5.14
N ILE A 31 -11.76 -8.00 -4.38
CA ILE A 31 -12.25 -6.88 -3.56
C ILE A 31 -12.93 -5.82 -4.45
N GLN A 32 -12.34 -5.47 -5.59
CA GLN A 32 -12.93 -4.52 -6.53
C GLN A 32 -14.31 -4.99 -7.04
N ALA A 33 -14.47 -6.28 -7.35
CA ALA A 33 -15.75 -6.83 -7.78
C ALA A 33 -16.83 -6.67 -6.69
N LEU A 34 -16.48 -6.86 -5.42
CA LEU A 34 -17.37 -6.63 -4.29
C LEU A 34 -17.68 -5.13 -4.08
N LEU A 35 -16.67 -4.26 -4.18
CA LEU A 35 -16.81 -2.82 -3.99
C LEU A 35 -17.66 -2.16 -5.08
N PHE A 36 -17.52 -2.60 -6.33
CA PHE A 36 -18.31 -2.09 -7.44
C PHE A 36 -19.81 -2.35 -7.21
N SER A 37 -20.15 -3.54 -6.71
CA SER A 37 -21.53 -3.87 -6.33
C SER A 37 -22.07 -3.04 -5.17
N ALA A 38 -21.20 -2.39 -4.38
CA ALA A 38 -21.56 -1.53 -3.25
C ALA A 38 -21.54 -0.03 -3.61
N GLY A 39 -21.45 0.33 -4.90
CA GLY A 39 -21.45 1.73 -5.36
C GLY A 39 -20.09 2.44 -5.23
N GLY A 40 -18.99 1.68 -5.07
CA GLY A 40 -17.64 2.24 -5.07
C GLY A 40 -17.20 2.72 -6.47
N PRO A 41 -16.25 3.67 -6.56
CA PRO A 41 -15.69 4.09 -7.85
C PRO A 41 -15.07 2.92 -8.63
N GLU A 42 -15.04 3.04 -9.95
CA GLU A 42 -14.26 2.12 -10.79
C GLU A 42 -12.78 2.15 -10.41
N ALA A 43 -12.16 0.96 -10.42
CA ALA A 43 -10.78 0.76 -9.99
C ALA A 43 -10.43 1.40 -8.62
N TYR A 44 -11.36 1.40 -7.65
CA TYR A 44 -11.09 1.91 -6.30
C TYR A 44 -10.23 0.94 -5.48
N GLY A 45 -10.64 -0.33 -5.45
CA GLY A 45 -10.00 -1.44 -4.75
C GLY A 45 -9.58 -1.10 -3.32
N PHE A 46 -8.48 -1.71 -2.85
CA PHE A 46 -7.77 -1.27 -1.65
C PHE A 46 -6.68 -0.24 -1.99
N CYS A 47 -7.00 1.05 -1.85
CA CYS A 47 -6.06 2.14 -2.11
C CYS A 47 -5.61 2.83 -0.81
N VAL A 48 -4.39 2.57 -0.34
CA VAL A 48 -3.86 3.18 0.90
C VAL A 48 -3.97 4.71 0.87
N ALA A 49 -3.68 5.36 -0.26
CA ALA A 49 -3.76 6.82 -0.36
C ALA A 49 -5.20 7.34 -0.19
N CYS A 50 -6.15 6.74 -0.91
CA CYS A 50 -7.55 7.17 -0.88
C CYS A 50 -8.23 6.82 0.45
N HIS A 51 -7.97 5.64 1.02
CA HIS A 51 -8.50 5.28 2.35
C HIS A 51 -7.90 6.13 3.47
N THR A 52 -6.64 6.57 3.35
CA THR A 52 -6.05 7.51 4.32
C THR A 52 -6.74 8.86 4.22
N ARG A 53 -6.95 9.38 3.00
CA ARG A 53 -7.72 10.61 2.76
C ARG A 53 -9.14 10.51 3.34
N ASP A 54 -9.85 9.41 3.08
CA ASP A 54 -11.21 9.22 3.60
C ASP A 54 -11.24 9.21 5.14
N LEU A 55 -10.27 8.53 5.78
CA LEU A 55 -10.15 8.54 7.23
C LEU A 55 -9.86 9.95 7.77
N THR A 56 -8.93 10.68 7.14
CA THR A 56 -8.63 12.07 7.52
C THR A 56 -9.86 12.96 7.35
N ASN A 57 -10.56 12.88 6.22
CA ASN A 57 -11.77 13.66 5.96
C ASN A 57 -12.89 13.31 6.96
N ALA A 58 -13.07 12.04 7.31
CA ALA A 58 -14.05 11.63 8.32
C ALA A 58 -13.74 12.23 9.70
N ILE A 59 -12.47 12.22 10.12
CA ILE A 59 -12.03 12.84 11.37
C ILE A 59 -12.24 14.36 11.31
N THR A 60 -11.81 15.02 10.24
CA THR A 60 -11.96 16.46 10.03
C THR A 60 -13.43 16.87 10.04
N ASN A 61 -14.31 16.12 9.37
CA ASN A 61 -15.75 16.37 9.36
C ASN A 61 -16.35 16.23 10.76
N ALA A 62 -15.95 15.20 11.51
CA ALA A 62 -16.43 14.97 12.88
C ALA A 62 -15.97 16.05 13.87
N PHE A 63 -14.72 16.53 13.75
CA PHE A 63 -14.16 17.53 14.68
C PHE A 63 -14.52 18.97 14.33
N LEU A 64 -14.60 19.31 13.04
CA LEU A 64 -14.78 20.70 12.57
C LEU A 64 -16.16 20.98 11.97
N GLY A 65 -17.06 19.98 11.93
CA GLY A 65 -18.39 20.13 11.33
C GLY A 65 -18.38 20.40 9.82
N THR A 66 -17.30 19.98 9.15
CA THR A 66 -17.12 20.19 7.71
C THR A 66 -17.73 19.05 6.90
N ASN A 67 -17.90 19.25 5.59
CA ASN A 67 -18.46 18.27 4.66
C ASN A 67 -17.46 17.90 3.55
N LEU A 68 -16.23 17.54 3.93
CA LEU A 68 -15.23 17.04 2.99
C LEU A 68 -15.72 15.72 2.40
N GLY A 69 -15.45 15.50 1.11
CA GLY A 69 -15.89 14.30 0.39
C GLY A 69 -15.28 13.02 0.96
N ILE A 70 -16.12 12.03 1.21
CA ILE A 70 -15.76 10.69 1.68
C ILE A 70 -16.36 9.68 0.71
N ALA A 71 -15.59 8.66 0.31
CA ALA A 71 -16.16 7.60 -0.51
C ALA A 71 -17.25 6.84 0.27
N PRO A 72 -18.42 6.53 -0.33
CA PRO A 72 -19.54 5.88 0.38
C PRO A 72 -19.13 4.60 1.12
N PHE A 73 -18.25 3.82 0.51
CA PHE A 73 -17.73 2.58 1.09
C PHE A 73 -16.91 2.83 2.37
N SER A 74 -16.12 3.90 2.43
CA SER A 74 -15.28 4.19 3.58
C SER A 74 -16.07 4.67 4.81
N ALA A 75 -17.33 5.09 4.63
CA ALA A 75 -18.24 5.42 5.72
C ALA A 75 -18.86 4.17 6.40
N ILE A 76 -18.94 3.05 5.69
CA ILE A 76 -19.70 1.87 6.13
C ILE A 76 -18.77 0.75 6.63
N THR A 77 -17.55 0.65 6.10
CA THR A 77 -16.62 -0.45 6.42
C THR A 77 -15.34 0.02 7.11
N PRO A 78 -15.30 0.09 8.46
CA PRO A 78 -14.09 0.45 9.21
C PRO A 78 -12.94 -0.56 9.01
N VAL A 79 -13.25 -1.82 8.65
CA VAL A 79 -12.25 -2.89 8.48
C VAL A 79 -11.37 -2.70 7.24
N LEU A 80 -11.87 -2.04 6.18
CA LEU A 80 -11.07 -1.76 4.98
C LEU A 80 -10.37 -0.39 5.03
N THR A 81 -10.49 0.32 6.14
CA THR A 81 -9.73 1.56 6.38
C THR A 81 -8.26 1.26 6.70
N ILE A 82 -7.43 2.30 6.74
CA ILE A 82 -6.04 2.21 7.21
C ILE A 82 -5.94 1.56 8.59
N VAL A 83 -6.94 1.77 9.46
CA VAL A 83 -6.93 1.20 10.82
C VAL A 83 -6.97 -0.33 10.77
N GLY A 84 -7.83 -0.90 9.91
CA GLY A 84 -7.92 -2.35 9.75
C GLY A 84 -6.65 -2.97 9.19
N VAL A 85 -5.95 -2.26 8.28
CA VAL A 85 -4.66 -2.69 7.71
C VAL A 85 -3.57 -2.72 8.77
N LEU A 86 -3.51 -1.70 9.62
CA LEU A 86 -2.55 -1.64 10.73
C LEU A 86 -2.79 -2.77 11.74
N ILE A 87 -4.06 -3.00 12.11
CA ILE A 87 -4.44 -4.09 13.03
C ILE A 87 -4.14 -5.46 12.40
N GLY A 88 -4.49 -5.67 11.13
CA GLY A 88 -4.22 -6.91 10.40
C GLY A 88 -2.72 -7.20 10.29
N GLY A 89 -1.93 -6.19 9.94
CA GLY A 89 -0.46 -6.28 9.90
C GLY A 89 0.14 -6.61 11.27
N TYR A 90 -0.37 -5.97 12.33
CA TYR A 90 0.06 -6.27 13.70
C TYR A 90 -0.27 -7.71 14.11
N ILE A 91 -1.49 -8.19 13.87
CA ILE A 91 -1.90 -9.57 14.16
C ILE A 91 -1.03 -10.56 13.37
N ALA A 92 -0.80 -10.31 12.07
CA ALA A 92 0.04 -11.15 11.23
C ALA A 92 1.48 -11.23 11.77
N ALA A 93 2.09 -10.09 12.09
CA ALA A 93 3.45 -10.02 12.65
C ALA A 93 3.56 -10.73 14.01
N LYS A 94 2.55 -10.60 14.88
CA LYS A 94 2.51 -11.28 16.19
C LYS A 94 2.37 -12.79 16.04
N ARG A 95 1.49 -13.28 15.15
CA ARG A 95 1.32 -14.71 14.87
C ARG A 95 2.59 -15.36 14.30
N LYS A 96 3.36 -14.61 13.51
CA LYS A 96 4.64 -15.07 12.96
C LYS A 96 5.84 -14.84 13.90
N LYS A 97 5.62 -14.20 15.06
CA LYS A 97 6.68 -13.82 16.01
C LYS A 97 7.77 -12.94 15.39
N GLU A 98 7.39 -12.13 14.39
CA GLU A 98 8.26 -11.20 13.67
C GLU A 98 8.10 -9.75 14.15
N PHE A 99 7.14 -9.49 15.05
CA PHE A 99 6.92 -8.17 15.61
C PHE A 99 8.09 -7.72 16.47
N ARG A 100 8.73 -6.60 16.09
CA ARG A 100 9.83 -5.97 16.82
C ARG A 100 9.65 -4.45 16.81
N LEU A 101 9.72 -3.83 17.99
CA LEU A 101 9.75 -2.37 18.11
C LEU A 101 11.16 -1.87 17.76
N LYS A 102 11.27 -1.09 16.69
CA LYS A 102 12.54 -0.45 16.29
C LYS A 102 12.62 0.95 16.89
N LYS A 103 13.71 1.24 17.59
CA LYS A 103 14.05 2.60 18.05
C LYS A 103 14.96 3.26 17.01
N GLY A 104 14.73 4.54 16.72
CA GLY A 104 15.53 5.35 15.80
C GLY A 104 15.97 6.66 16.45
N SER A 105 16.84 7.39 15.78
CA SER A 105 17.16 8.78 16.16
C SER A 105 15.99 9.71 15.84
N ILE A 106 15.96 10.88 16.48
CA ILE A 106 14.97 11.93 16.19
C ILE A 106 14.98 12.30 14.70
N LEU A 107 16.18 12.36 14.08
CA LEU A 107 16.34 12.65 12.66
C LEU A 107 15.64 11.61 11.77
N ASN A 108 15.78 10.32 12.08
CA ASN A 108 15.12 9.26 11.31
C ASN A 108 13.59 9.37 11.40
N TYR A 109 13.06 9.68 12.59
CA TYR A 109 11.62 9.87 12.76
C TYR A 109 11.11 11.06 11.95
N THR A 110 11.82 12.19 11.97
CA THR A 110 11.46 13.36 11.15
C THR A 110 11.48 13.02 9.67
N LEU A 111 12.51 12.32 9.18
CA LEU A 111 12.60 11.92 7.77
C LEU A 111 11.46 10.98 7.35
N TYR A 112 11.09 10.00 8.19
CA TYR A 112 9.95 9.11 7.89
C TYR A 112 8.63 9.85 7.89
N PHE A 113 8.42 10.77 8.82
CA PHE A 113 7.20 11.57 8.89
C PHE A 113 7.07 12.50 7.67
N LEU A 114 8.13 13.25 7.35
CA LEU A 114 8.13 14.18 6.22
C LEU A 114 8.05 13.44 4.88
N GLY A 115 8.73 12.30 4.77
CA GLY A 115 8.62 11.39 3.62
C GLY A 115 7.22 10.83 3.47
N GLY A 116 6.55 10.45 4.57
CA GLY A 116 5.15 10.02 4.57
C GLY A 116 4.19 11.11 4.06
N ILE A 117 4.39 12.36 4.52
CA ILE A 117 3.63 13.52 4.04
C ILE A 117 3.86 13.73 2.55
N ALA A 118 5.10 13.68 2.07
CA ALA A 118 5.40 13.83 0.66
C ALA A 118 4.70 12.73 -0.16
N VAL A 119 4.87 11.46 0.22
CA VAL A 119 4.29 10.31 -0.49
C VAL A 119 2.76 10.40 -0.56
N ILE A 120 2.08 10.74 0.54
CA ILE A 120 0.61 10.83 0.52
C ILE A 120 0.12 11.96 -0.40
N ASN A 121 0.78 13.12 -0.37
CA ASN A 121 0.41 14.25 -1.23
C ASN A 121 0.65 13.93 -2.70
N PHE A 122 1.83 13.39 -3.06
CA PHE A 122 2.11 12.99 -4.45
C PHE A 122 1.21 11.85 -4.93
N ALA A 123 0.88 10.88 -4.07
CA ALA A 123 -0.08 9.82 -4.40
C ALA A 123 -1.49 10.38 -4.64
N LEU A 124 -1.90 11.42 -3.89
CA LEU A 124 -3.17 12.10 -4.09
C LEU A 124 -3.18 13.00 -5.34
N LEU A 125 -2.04 13.61 -5.71
CA LEU A 125 -1.90 14.35 -6.98
C LEU A 125 -2.08 13.43 -8.20
N VAL A 126 -1.49 12.22 -8.15
CA VAL A 126 -1.73 11.17 -9.15
C VAL A 126 -3.13 10.55 -9.00
N GLY A 127 -3.79 10.78 -7.87
CA GLY A 127 -5.11 10.24 -7.53
C GLY A 127 -5.12 8.73 -7.24
N ALA A 128 -3.95 8.12 -7.04
CA ALA A 128 -3.81 6.67 -6.92
C ALA A 128 -2.54 6.25 -6.16
N CYS A 129 -2.63 5.15 -5.42
CA CYS A 129 -1.45 4.41 -4.95
C CYS A 129 -1.00 3.40 -6.03
N PRO A 130 0.17 2.72 -5.87
CA PRO A 130 0.67 1.77 -6.86
C PRO A 130 -0.34 0.68 -7.25
N TYR A 131 -1.12 0.25 -6.26
CA TYR A 131 -2.17 -0.73 -6.46
C TYR A 131 -3.36 -0.18 -7.26
N ARG A 132 -3.81 1.04 -6.95
CA ARG A 132 -4.91 1.68 -7.69
C ARG A 132 -4.49 2.00 -9.12
N LEU A 133 -3.22 2.36 -9.35
CA LEU A 133 -2.68 2.51 -10.69
C LEU A 133 -2.72 1.19 -11.48
N ALA A 134 -2.33 0.06 -10.85
CA ALA A 134 -2.41 -1.24 -11.50
C ALA A 134 -3.85 -1.63 -11.87
N LEU A 135 -4.81 -1.35 -10.98
CA LEU A 135 -6.24 -1.55 -11.28
C LEU A 135 -6.69 -0.64 -12.42
N ARG A 136 -6.44 0.68 -12.36
CA ARG A 136 -6.80 1.62 -13.42
C ARG A 136 -6.23 1.20 -14.79
N PHE A 137 -4.97 0.75 -14.81
CA PHE A 137 -4.35 0.24 -16.02
C PHE A 137 -5.07 -1.02 -16.54
N ALA A 138 -5.50 -1.92 -15.67
CA ALA A 138 -6.31 -3.09 -16.07
C ALA A 138 -7.68 -2.71 -16.66
N TYR A 139 -8.23 -1.54 -16.30
CA TYR A 139 -9.42 -0.96 -16.92
C TYR A 139 -9.13 -0.19 -18.22
N GLY A 140 -7.88 -0.14 -18.69
CA GLY A 140 -7.48 0.50 -19.94
C GLY A 140 -6.96 1.94 -19.80
N ASP A 141 -6.71 2.43 -18.58
CA ASP A 141 -6.17 3.78 -18.36
C ASP A 141 -4.66 3.85 -18.69
N LEU A 142 -4.31 4.45 -19.82
CA LEU A 142 -2.92 4.65 -20.26
C LEU A 142 -2.15 5.66 -19.38
N ILE A 143 -2.84 6.60 -18.74
CA ILE A 143 -2.21 7.55 -17.80
C ILE A 143 -1.74 6.78 -16.57
N ALA A 144 -2.50 5.75 -16.15
CA ALA A 144 -2.09 4.89 -15.07
C ALA A 144 -0.80 4.13 -15.37
N LEU A 145 -0.58 3.72 -16.63
CA LEU A 145 0.69 3.08 -17.04
C LEU A 145 1.88 4.04 -16.88
N ILE A 146 1.74 5.29 -17.31
CA ILE A 146 2.77 6.32 -17.15
C ILE A 146 3.06 6.54 -15.65
N GLY A 147 2.01 6.56 -14.82
CA GLY A 147 2.15 6.63 -13.36
C GLY A 147 2.95 5.46 -12.77
N ILE A 148 2.67 4.22 -13.20
CA ILE A 148 3.41 3.03 -12.76
C ILE A 148 4.89 3.13 -13.16
N LEU A 149 5.16 3.48 -14.42
CA LEU A 149 6.54 3.64 -14.93
C LEU A 149 7.29 4.75 -14.18
N SER A 150 6.61 5.85 -13.86
CA SER A 150 7.20 6.96 -13.11
C SER A 150 7.55 6.56 -11.68
N ILE A 151 6.66 5.83 -11.00
CA ILE A 151 6.94 5.28 -9.65
C ILE A 151 8.10 4.29 -9.72
N ALA A 152 8.10 3.37 -10.69
CA ALA A 152 9.16 2.39 -10.86
C ALA A 152 10.52 3.06 -11.13
N GLY A 153 10.56 4.07 -12.02
CA GLY A 153 11.75 4.86 -12.30
C GLY A 153 12.25 5.63 -11.08
N GLY A 154 11.35 6.31 -10.35
CA GLY A 154 11.69 7.02 -9.12
C GLY A 154 12.27 6.12 -8.04
N VAL A 155 11.68 4.93 -7.84
CA VAL A 155 12.20 3.92 -6.91
C VAL A 155 13.57 3.41 -7.38
N ALA A 156 13.75 3.11 -8.67
CA ALA A 156 15.02 2.64 -9.20
C ALA A 156 16.14 3.66 -8.98
N VAL A 157 15.90 4.94 -9.30
CA VAL A 157 16.86 6.02 -9.06
C VAL A 157 17.15 6.17 -7.57
N GLY A 158 16.13 6.16 -6.71
CA GLY A 158 16.31 6.25 -5.26
C GLY A 158 17.16 5.11 -4.69
N VAL A 159 16.93 3.88 -5.15
CA VAL A 159 17.72 2.70 -4.75
C VAL A 159 19.16 2.83 -5.23
N ILE A 160 19.40 3.24 -6.48
CA ILE A 160 20.76 3.43 -7.03
C ILE A 160 21.52 4.49 -6.22
N LEU A 161 20.89 5.62 -5.92
CA LEU A 161 21.49 6.68 -5.11
C LEU A 161 21.80 6.23 -3.69
N LEU A 162 20.89 5.48 -3.05
CA LEU A 162 21.12 4.93 -1.72
C LEU A 162 22.31 3.95 -1.72
N LEU A 163 22.35 3.02 -2.67
CA LEU A 163 23.45 2.06 -2.80
C LEU A 163 24.79 2.76 -3.08
N PHE A 164 24.78 3.78 -3.93
CA PHE A 164 25.97 4.60 -4.20
C PHE A 164 26.46 5.32 -2.94
N TYR A 165 25.55 5.91 -2.17
CA TYR A 165 25.88 6.58 -0.92
C TYR A 165 26.43 5.61 0.13
N MET A 166 25.84 4.42 0.28
CA MET A 166 26.35 3.39 1.18
C MET A 166 27.76 2.95 0.81
N LYS A 167 28.01 2.68 -0.49
CA LYS A 167 29.34 2.30 -0.98
C LYS A 167 30.41 3.36 -0.69
N ARG A 168 30.06 4.66 -0.76
CA ARG A 168 30.97 5.77 -0.44
C ARG A 168 31.24 5.95 1.05
N ARG A 169 30.39 5.44 1.92
CA ARG A 169 30.51 5.57 3.38
C ARG A 169 31.21 4.37 4.04
N GLU A 170 31.62 3.36 3.27
CA GLU A 170 32.23 2.10 3.76
C GLU A 170 31.49 1.51 4.98
N ILE A 171 30.15 1.45 4.90
CA ILE A 171 29.30 0.68 5.82
C ILE A 171 28.81 -0.57 5.10
#